data_AF-A0A937TPX9-F1
#
_entry.id   AF-A0A937TPX9-F1
#
_cell.length_a   1.000
_cell.length_b   1.000
_cell.length_c   1.000
_cell.angle_alpha   90.00
_cell.angle_beta   90.00
_cell.angle_gamma   90.00
#
_symmetry.space_group_name_H-M   'P 1'
#
loop_
_entity.id
_entity.type
_entity.pdbx_description
1 polymer ?
#
loop_
_entity_poly.entity_id
_entity_poly.type
_entity_poly.pdbx_seq_one_letter_code
_entity_poly.pdbx_strand_id
1 'polypeptide(L)'
;MLIRDCLILIGAGGLFLVIGILVYVWGKREEERYYSTLAKRPGDTREFMERWPPRPQPGALKIGGVIAIALGAVLLVAGGIFCLLAL
;
A
#
# COMPACT_ATOMS: atom_id res chain seq x y z
N MET A 1 18.21 -19.33 -16.73
CA MET A 1 18.23 -17.89 -16.36
C MET A 1 19.43 -17.64 -15.47
N LEU A 2 20.10 -16.49 -15.58
CA LEU A 2 21.25 -16.18 -14.72
C LEU A 2 20.74 -15.94 -13.29
N ILE A 3 21.53 -16.30 -12.26
CA ILE A 3 21.25 -15.95 -10.85
C ILE A 3 20.99 -14.44 -10.70
N ARG A 4 21.65 -13.62 -11.55
CA ARG A 4 21.42 -12.17 -11.64
C ARG A 4 19.96 -11.81 -11.95
N ASP A 5 19.31 -12.52 -12.85
CA ASP A 5 17.92 -12.25 -13.25
C ASP A 5 16.96 -12.54 -12.09
N CYS A 6 17.22 -13.62 -11.35
CA CYS A 6 16.46 -13.97 -10.14
C CYS A 6 16.63 -12.90 -9.05
N LEU A 7 17.86 -12.43 -8.83
CA LEU A 7 18.14 -11.35 -7.87
C LEU A 7 17.46 -10.03 -8.26
N ILE A 8 17.37 -9.71 -9.55
CA ILE A 8 16.65 -8.54 -10.04
C ILE A 8 15.16 -8.66 -9.74
N LEU A 9 14.54 -9.81 -10.02
CA LEU A 9 13.12 -10.05 -9.73
C LEU A 9 12.81 -9.98 -8.24
N ILE A 10 13.64 -10.64 -7.42
CA ILE A 10 13.49 -10.63 -5.95
C ILE A 10 13.70 -9.22 -5.41
N GLY A 11 14.71 -8.49 -5.88
CA GLY A 11 15.00 -7.12 -5.47
C GLY A 11 13.88 -6.14 -5.84
N ALA A 12 13.39 -6.20 -7.08
CA ALA A 12 12.29 -5.37 -7.56
C ALA A 12 10.98 -5.70 -6.81
N GLY A 13 10.70 -7.00 -6.60
CA GLY A 13 9.54 -7.44 -5.83
C GLY A 13 9.59 -6.96 -4.38
N GLY A 14 10.73 -7.13 -3.72
CA GLY A 14 10.96 -6.64 -2.36
C GLY A 14 10.79 -5.12 -2.25
N LEU A 15 11.34 -4.36 -3.20
CA LEU A 15 11.19 -2.90 -3.24
C LEU A 15 9.71 -2.49 -3.35
N PHE A 16 8.97 -3.09 -4.28
CA PHE A 16 7.53 -2.82 -4.45
C PHE A 16 6.73 -3.15 -3.20
N LEU A 17 7.07 -4.26 -2.53
CA LEU A 17 6.40 -4.69 -1.31
C LEU A 17 6.64 -3.71 -0.16
N VAL A 18 7.89 -3.28 0.04
CA VAL A 18 8.25 -2.29 1.07
C VAL A 18 7.55 -0.95 0.82
N ILE A 19 7.61 -0.43 -0.40
CA ILE A 19 6.95 0.84 -0.75
C ILE A 19 5.42 0.71 -0.60
N GLY A 20 4.84 -0.39 -1.06
CA GLY A 20 3.40 -0.64 -0.95
C GLY A 20 2.92 -0.67 0.50
N ILE A 21 3.67 -1.32 1.41
CA ILE A 21 3.37 -1.33 2.85
C ILE A 21 3.45 0.09 3.42
N LEU A 22 4.53 0.83 3.13
CA LEU A 22 4.71 2.19 3.63
C LEU A 22 3.56 3.11 3.20
N VAL A 23 3.17 3.05 1.92
CA VAL A 23 2.08 3.84 1.35
C VAL A 23 0.73 3.44 1.97
N TYR A 24 0.47 2.14 2.13
CA TYR A 24 -0.75 1.66 2.77
C TYR A 24 -0.87 2.12 4.24
N VAL A 25 0.21 1.99 5.01
CA VAL A 25 0.26 2.42 6.42
C VAL A 25 0.10 3.94 6.52
N TRP A 26 0.72 4.71 5.62
CA TRP A 26 0.55 6.15 5.56
C TRP A 26 -0.90 6.52 5.26
N GLY A 27 -1.51 5.93 4.23
CA GLY A 27 -2.91 6.15 3.90
C GLY A 27 -3.86 5.81 5.06
N LYS A 28 -3.55 4.77 5.85
CA LYS A 28 -4.30 4.44 7.07
C LYS A 28 -4.14 5.50 8.16
N ARG A 29 -2.91 5.94 8.44
CA ARG A 29 -2.63 6.97 9.45
C ARG A 29 -3.26 8.31 9.09
N GLU A 30 -3.28 8.66 7.81
CA GLU A 30 -3.88 9.91 7.34
C GLU A 30 -5.41 9.92 7.59
N GLU A 31 -6.09 8.81 7.30
CA GLU A 31 -7.51 8.67 7.64
C GLU A 31 -7.76 8.78 9.14
N GLU A 32 -6.98 8.05 9.96
CA GLU A 32 -7.16 8.05 11.41
C GLU A 32 -6.95 9.45 12.01
N ARG A 33 -5.91 10.18 11.57
CA ARG A 33 -5.64 11.54 12.00
C ARG A 33 -6.77 12.49 11.59
N TYR A 34 -7.29 12.34 10.38
CA TYR A 34 -8.41 13.14 9.89
C TYR A 34 -9.68 12.92 10.71
N TYR A 35 -10.12 11.66 10.88
CA TYR A 35 -11.31 11.33 11.66
C TYR A 35 -11.18 11.76 13.13
N SER A 36 -9.99 11.61 13.72
CA SER A 36 -9.75 12.03 15.11
C SER A 36 -9.80 13.55 15.30
N THR A 37 -9.48 14.33 14.25
CA THR A 37 -9.57 15.79 14.26
C THR A 37 -11.02 16.24 14.08
N LEU A 38 -11.77 15.59 13.19
CA LEU A 38 -13.19 15.86 12.97
C LEU A 38 -14.02 15.59 14.23
N ALA A 39 -13.75 14.47 14.93
CA ALA A 39 -14.45 14.10 16.15
C ALA A 39 -14.21 15.06 17.34
N LYS A 40 -13.12 15.84 17.31
CA LYS A 40 -12.78 16.83 18.35
C LYS A 40 -13.37 18.21 18.08
N ARG A 41 -14.02 18.43 16.93
CA ARG A 41 -14.59 19.72 16.55
C ARG A 41 -16.02 19.84 17.08
N PRO A 42 -16.31 20.76 18.02
CA PRO A 42 -17.65 20.90 18.58
C PRO A 42 -18.63 21.42 17.53
N GLY A 43 -19.76 20.73 17.37
CA GLY A 43 -20.87 21.14 16.49
C GLY A 43 -20.84 20.56 15.07
N ASP A 44 -19.83 19.76 14.71
CA ASP A 44 -19.61 19.29 13.33
C ASP A 44 -19.95 17.80 13.12
N THR A 45 -20.96 17.30 13.83
CA THR A 45 -21.45 15.91 13.68
C THR A 45 -22.10 15.69 12.32
N ARG A 46 -22.57 16.78 11.68
CA ARG A 46 -23.25 16.73 10.38
C ARG A 46 -22.29 16.33 9.27
N GLU A 47 -21.06 16.87 9.24
CA GLU A 47 -20.05 16.51 8.23
C GLU A 47 -19.58 15.05 8.39
N PHE A 48 -19.52 14.54 9.63
CA PHE A 48 -19.23 13.13 9.91
C PHE A 48 -20.36 12.19 9.46
N MET A 49 -21.63 12.57 9.67
CA MET A 49 -22.80 11.78 9.23
C MET A 49 -23.03 11.85 7.72
N GLU A 50 -22.86 13.02 7.10
CA GLU A 50 -23.13 13.25 5.68
C GLU A 50 -22.00 12.75 4.77
N ARG A 51 -20.81 12.43 5.32
CA ARG A 51 -19.63 11.96 4.55
C ARG A 51 -19.31 12.88 3.35
N TRP A 52 -19.61 14.16 3.52
CA TRP A 52 -19.56 15.18 2.48
C TRP A 52 -18.62 16.29 2.94
N PRO A 53 -17.68 16.76 2.10
CA PRO A 53 -17.41 16.32 0.73
C PRO A 53 -16.66 14.98 0.66
N PRO A 54 -16.91 14.16 -0.38
CA PRO A 54 -16.14 12.93 -0.60
C PRO A 54 -14.66 13.29 -0.84
N ARG A 55 -13.77 12.80 0.03
CA ARG A 55 -12.32 12.97 -0.10
C ARG A 55 -11.69 11.66 -0.61
N PRO A 56 -11.45 11.52 -1.92
CA PRO A 56 -10.93 10.27 -2.50
C PRO A 56 -9.44 10.05 -2.22
N GLN A 57 -8.73 11.05 -1.73
CA GLN A 57 -7.26 11.07 -1.56
C GLN A 57 -6.73 9.94 -0.65
N PRO A 58 -7.22 9.75 0.59
CA PRO A 58 -6.76 8.65 1.44
C PRO A 58 -7.12 7.26 0.89
N GLY A 59 -8.31 7.13 0.29
CA GLY A 59 -8.75 5.88 -0.33
C GLY A 59 -7.87 5.50 -1.53
N ALA A 60 -7.54 6.45 -2.40
CA ALA A 60 -6.66 6.24 -3.55
C ALA A 60 -5.25 5.81 -3.12
N LEU A 61 -4.70 6.43 -2.07
CA LEU A 61 -3.38 6.08 -1.55
C LEU A 61 -3.34 4.64 -1.00
N LYS A 62 -4.39 4.23 -0.28
CA LYS A 62 -4.52 2.84 0.19
C LYS A 62 -4.63 1.84 -0.95
N ILE A 63 -5.45 2.13 -1.97
CA ILE A 63 -5.63 1.25 -3.12
C ILE A 63 -4.32 1.11 -3.89
N GLY A 64 -3.61 2.22 -4.12
CA GLY A 64 -2.28 2.20 -4.73
C GLY A 64 -1.27 1.36 -3.94
N GLY A 65 -1.28 1.49 -2.60
CA GLY A 65 -0.47 0.65 -1.72
C GLY A 65 -0.79 -0.85 -1.84
N VAL A 66 -2.08 -1.23 -1.83
CA VAL A 66 -2.51 -2.63 -1.99
C VAL A 66 -2.07 -3.21 -3.34
N ILE A 67 -2.23 -2.45 -4.43
CA ILE A 67 -1.79 -2.88 -5.77
C ILE A 67 -0.27 -3.08 -5.80
N ALA A 68 0.49 -2.15 -5.21
CA ALA A 68 1.96 -2.26 -5.14
C ALA A 68 2.41 -3.49 -4.31
N ILE A 69 1.73 -3.77 -3.19
CA ILE A 69 1.99 -4.99 -2.39
C ILE A 69 1.71 -6.24 -3.22
N ALA A 70 0.58 -6.30 -3.93
CA ALA A 70 0.21 -7.45 -4.76
C ALA A 70 1.25 -7.69 -5.87
N LEU A 71 1.68 -6.64 -6.57
CA LEU A 71 2.72 -6.73 -7.59
C LEU A 71 4.06 -7.18 -7.01
N GLY A 72 4.47 -6.61 -5.87
CA GLY A 72 5.70 -6.99 -5.17
C GLY A 72 5.70 -8.45 -4.74
N ALA A 73 4.56 -8.95 -4.23
CA ALA A 73 4.39 -10.34 -3.84
C ALA A 73 4.48 -11.29 -5.04
N VAL A 74 3.83 -10.96 -6.16
CA VAL A 74 3.90 -11.78 -7.40
C VAL A 74 5.33 -11.86 -7.91
N LEU A 75 6.06 -10.73 -7.92
CA LEU A 75 7.46 -10.69 -8.35
C LEU A 75 8.38 -11.52 -7.42
N LEU A 76 8.17 -11.47 -6.10
CA LEU A 76 8.92 -12.29 -5.15
C LEU A 76 8.66 -13.78 -5.34
N VAL A 77 7.39 -14.18 -5.52
CA VAL A 77 7.03 -15.60 -5.74
C VAL A 77 7.65 -16.10 -7.04
N ALA A 78 7.50 -15.35 -8.14
CA ALA A 78 8.09 -15.72 -9.42
C ALA A 78 9.63 -15.80 -9.35
N GLY A 79 10.27 -14.77 -8.78
CA GLY A 79 11.72 -14.75 -8.59
C GLY A 79 12.23 -15.89 -7.70
N GLY A 80 11.50 -16.22 -6.64
CA GLY A 80 11.81 -17.34 -5.75
C GLY A 80 11.70 -18.70 -6.44
N ILE A 81 10.62 -18.93 -7.21
CA ILE A 81 10.44 -20.16 -8.00
C ILE A 81 11.58 -20.31 -9.02
N PHE A 82 11.90 -19.24 -9.75
CA PHE A 82 13.00 -19.29 -10.72
C PHE A 82 14.35 -19.52 -10.06
N CYS A 83 14.60 -18.94 -8.87
CA CYS A 83 15.83 -19.16 -8.13
C CYS A 83 15.96 -20.60 -7.64
N LEU A 84 14.85 -21.22 -7.19
CA LEU A 84 14.82 -22.61 -6.76
C LEU A 84 15.01 -23.60 -7.91
N LEU A 85 14.48 -23.28 -9.09
CA LEU A 85 14.66 -24.09 -10.31
C LEU A 85 16.06 -23.93 -10.92
N ALA A 86 16.76 -22.85 -10.60
CA ALA A 86 18.10 -22.57 -11.08
C ALA A 86 19.22 -23.09 -10.15
N LEU A 87 18.83 -23.59 -8.96
CA LEU A 87 19.71 -24.27 -8.00
C LEU A 87 19.85 -25.76 -8.34
#